data_AF-A0AAQ3NTK8-F1
#
_entry.id   AF-A0AAQ3NTK8-F1
#
_cell.length_a   1.000
_cell.length_b   1.000
_cell.length_c   1.000
_cell.angle_alpha   90.00
_cell.angle_beta   90.00
_cell.angle_gamma   90.00
#
_symmetry.space_group_name_H-M   'P 1'
#
loop_
_entity.id
_entity.type
_entity.pdbx_description
1 polymer ?
#
loop_
_entity_poly.entity_id
_entity_poly.type
_entity_poly.pdbx_seq_one_letter_code
_entity_poly.pdbx_strand_id
1 'polypeptide(L)'
;MLNHHLTGLLGLGSLSWAGHQIHVSLPINQFLNAAVDPKEIPLPHEFILNRDLLAQLYPSFSEGAILFFTLNWSKYGEFLTFRRGLDPVTGGLWLTDIIHHHLAIAILFLIASHMYRTNWGIGYNIKDIIYIYIYIYIYIYIYIYIYIYIYIYL
;
A
#
# COMPACT_ATOMS: atom_id res chain seq x y z
N MET A 1 -5.95 9.90 -18.02
CA MET A 1 -5.87 10.66 -16.75
C MET A 1 -6.00 9.75 -15.54
N LEU A 2 -7.11 9.00 -15.36
CA LEU A 2 -7.34 8.15 -14.18
C LEU A 2 -6.21 7.12 -13.92
N ASN A 3 -5.81 6.34 -14.92
CA ASN A 3 -4.72 5.36 -14.77
C ASN A 3 -3.40 6.01 -14.34
N HIS A 4 -3.10 7.21 -14.85
CA HIS A 4 -1.88 7.93 -14.48
C HIS A 4 -1.92 8.47 -13.06
N HIS A 5 -3.07 8.94 -12.56
CA HIS A 5 -3.18 9.35 -11.16
C HIS A 5 -3.12 8.15 -10.22
N LEU A 6 -3.79 7.06 -10.55
CA LEU A 6 -3.76 5.84 -9.74
C LEU A 6 -2.34 5.24 -9.72
N THR A 7 -1.69 5.01 -10.87
CA THR A 7 -0.32 4.49 -10.91
C THR A 7 0.68 5.50 -10.38
N GLY A 8 0.73 6.69 -10.97
CA GLY A 8 1.82 7.64 -10.78
C GLY A 8 1.68 8.41 -9.47
N LEU A 9 0.60 9.17 -9.33
CA LEU A 9 0.42 10.05 -8.18
C LEU A 9 0.23 9.26 -6.88
N LEU A 10 -0.66 8.26 -6.89
CA LEU A 10 -1.02 7.52 -5.67
C LEU A 10 -0.14 6.29 -5.47
N GLY A 11 0.00 5.43 -6.48
CA GLY A 11 0.75 4.18 -6.41
C GLY A 11 2.25 4.40 -6.19
N LEU A 12 2.93 5.04 -7.15
CA LEU A 12 4.36 5.33 -7.06
C LEU A 12 4.69 6.32 -5.95
N GLY A 13 3.79 7.27 -5.66
CA GLY A 13 3.92 8.16 -4.50
C GLY A 13 3.96 7.38 -3.18
N SER A 14 2.99 6.49 -2.97
CA SER A 14 2.96 5.66 -1.77
C SER A 14 4.10 4.64 -1.71
N LEU A 15 4.50 4.06 -2.85
CA LEU A 15 5.63 3.13 -2.91
C LEU A 15 6.94 3.83 -2.54
N SER A 16 7.16 5.03 -3.09
CA SER A 16 8.35 5.84 -2.78
C SER A 16 8.36 6.28 -1.32
N TRP A 17 7.19 6.60 -0.76
CA TRP A 17 7.06 6.93 0.65
C TRP A 17 7.35 5.74 1.56
N ALA A 18 6.85 4.54 1.26
CA ALA A 18 7.20 3.32 1.98
C ALA A 18 8.70 3.03 1.90
N GLY A 19 9.31 3.16 0.73
CA GLY A 19 10.77 3.02 0.54
C GLY A 19 11.55 4.04 1.37
N HIS A 20 11.14 5.31 1.36
CA HIS A 20 11.75 6.35 2.19
C HIS A 20 11.65 6.01 3.69
N GLN A 21 10.48 5.58 4.15
CA GLN A 21 10.28 5.22 5.55
C GLN A 21 11.15 4.03 5.95
N ILE A 22 11.26 2.98 5.12
CA ILE A 22 12.10 1.81 5.39
C ILE A 22 13.59 2.18 5.46
N HIS A 23 14.08 2.95 4.49
CA HIS A 23 15.52 3.17 4.32
C HIS A 23 16.06 4.41 5.05
N VAL A 24 15.18 5.34 5.46
CA VAL A 24 15.57 6.61 6.09
C VAL A 24 14.91 6.77 7.45
N SER A 25 13.58 6.82 7.51
CA SER A 25 12.90 7.17 8.77
C SER A 25 13.05 6.10 9.85
N LEU A 26 12.99 4.83 9.45
CA LEU A 26 12.99 3.69 10.34
C LEU A 26 14.31 3.52 11.14
N PRO A 27 15.50 3.47 10.51
CA PRO A 27 16.76 3.37 11.25
C PRO A 27 16.95 4.57 12.21
N ILE A 28 16.61 5.79 11.77
CA ILE A 28 16.71 6.99 12.61
C ILE A 28 15.77 6.90 13.83
N ASN A 29 14.51 6.51 13.62
CA ASN A 29 13.55 6.36 14.71
C ASN A 29 13.96 5.29 15.72
N GLN A 30 14.64 4.23 15.29
CA GLN A 30 15.16 3.23 16.22
C GLN A 30 16.19 3.82 17.18
N PHE A 31 17.10 4.67 16.70
CA PHE A 31 18.06 5.38 17.55
C PHE A 31 17.40 6.44 18.43
N LEU A 32 16.46 7.21 17.89
CA LEU A 32 15.73 8.22 18.66
C LEU A 32 14.91 7.58 19.79
N ASN A 33 14.26 6.44 19.53
CA ASN A 33 13.53 5.69 20.54
C ASN A 33 14.45 5.07 21.61
N ALA A 34 15.72 4.86 21.28
CA ALA A 34 16.76 4.44 22.21
C ALA A 34 17.43 5.64 22.95
N ALA A 35 16.92 6.86 22.77
CA ALA A 35 17.41 8.10 23.37
C ALA A 35 18.87 8.45 23.02
N VAL A 36 19.34 8.03 21.85
CA VAL A 36 20.66 8.44 21.32
C VAL A 36 20.61 9.91 20.91
N ASP A 37 21.67 10.66 21.23
CA ASP A 37 21.77 12.07 20.82
C ASP A 37 21.71 12.15 19.28
N PRO A 38 20.85 12.99 18.68
CA PRO A 38 20.75 13.13 17.23
C PRO A 38 22.08 13.41 16.51
N LYS A 39 23.08 13.97 17.21
CA LYS A 39 24.43 14.21 16.66
C LYS A 39 25.28 12.94 16.53
N GLU A 40 24.96 11.91 17.30
CA GLU A 40 25.65 10.60 17.28
C GLU A 40 24.99 9.62 16.31
N ILE A 41 23.78 9.92 15.83
CA ILE A 41 23.08 9.09 14.84
C ILE A 41 23.77 9.24 13.48
N PRO A 42 24.16 8.14 12.80
CA PRO A 42 24.68 8.20 11.45
C PRO A 42 23.73 8.94 10.50
N LEU A 43 24.27 9.64 9.52
CA LEU A 43 23.45 10.41 8.60
C LEU A 43 22.60 9.47 7.72
N PRO A 44 21.41 9.88 7.26
CA PRO A 44 20.52 9.06 6.44
C PRO A 44 21.19 8.37 5.24
N HIS A 45 22.12 9.07 4.57
CA HIS A 45 22.81 8.53 3.40
C HIS A 45 23.81 7.43 3.76
N GLU A 46 24.33 7.39 4.99
CA GLU A 46 25.22 6.33 5.47
C GLU A 46 24.48 5.00 5.57
N PHE A 47 23.22 5.00 6.04
CA PHE A 47 22.37 3.80 6.08
C PHE A 47 22.03 3.26 4.69
N ILE A 48 21.91 4.15 3.69
CA ILE A 48 21.61 3.75 2.30
C ILE A 48 22.85 3.14 1.64
N LEU A 49 24.02 3.75 1.84
CA LEU A 49 25.26 3.34 1.19
C LEU A 49 25.93 2.15 1.89
N ASN A 50 25.73 2.01 3.21
CA ASN A 50 26.29 0.94 4.00
C ASN A 50 25.20 -0.01 4.51
N ARG A 51 25.00 -1.09 3.76
CA ARG A 51 24.04 -2.15 4.11
C ARG A 51 24.32 -2.79 5.46
N ASP A 52 25.57 -2.85 5.90
CA ASP A 52 25.94 -3.52 7.15
C ASP A 52 25.42 -2.75 8.37
N LEU A 53 25.32 -1.40 8.29
CA LEU A 53 24.68 -0.59 9.33
C LEU A 53 23.19 -0.93 9.46
N LEU A 54 22.50 -1.06 8.33
CA LEU A 54 21.07 -1.39 8.33
C LEU A 54 20.83 -2.84 8.76
N ALA A 55 21.73 -3.77 8.38
CA ALA A 55 21.66 -5.17 8.79
C ALA A 55 21.94 -5.40 10.28
N GLN A 56 22.68 -4.51 10.94
CA GLN A 56 22.84 -4.54 12.41
C GLN A 56 21.53 -4.22 13.15
N LEU A 57 20.70 -3.35 12.56
CA LEU A 57 19.39 -2.98 13.12
C LEU A 57 18.31 -3.99 12.73
N TYR A 58 18.33 -4.44 11.48
CA TYR A 58 17.35 -5.30 10.85
C TYR A 58 18.06 -6.44 10.10
N PRO A 59 18.32 -7.59 10.76
CA PRO A 59 19.11 -8.70 10.21
C PRO A 59 18.68 -9.18 8.82
N SER A 60 17.38 -9.08 8.52
CA SER A 60 16.80 -9.42 7.22
C SER A 60 17.40 -8.67 6.02
N PHE A 61 18.03 -7.50 6.21
CA PHE A 61 18.72 -6.78 5.13
C PHE A 61 20.00 -7.44 4.62
N SER A 62 20.63 -8.31 5.42
CA SER A 62 21.84 -9.04 5.02
C SER A 62 21.58 -10.00 3.83
N GLU A 63 20.36 -10.54 3.75
CA GLU A 63 19.88 -11.45 2.71
C GLU A 63 19.62 -10.71 1.38
N GLY A 64 19.56 -9.38 1.40
CA GLY A 64 19.29 -8.56 0.22
C GLY A 64 17.91 -8.85 -0.40
N ALA A 65 17.80 -8.70 -1.71
CA ALA A 65 16.53 -8.83 -2.42
C ALA A 65 16.10 -10.29 -2.72
N ILE A 66 16.92 -11.29 -2.38
CA ILE A 66 16.63 -12.69 -2.77
C ILE A 66 15.32 -13.20 -2.13
N LEU A 67 15.03 -12.77 -0.91
CA LEU A 67 13.80 -13.13 -0.19
C LEU A 67 12.55 -12.53 -0.85
N PHE A 68 12.70 -11.38 -1.51
CA PHE A 68 11.59 -10.76 -2.24
C PHE A 68 11.22 -11.59 -3.47
N PHE A 69 12.21 -12.01 -4.26
CA PHE A 69 11.99 -12.79 -5.49
C PHE A 69 11.61 -14.25 -5.25
N THR A 70 12.02 -14.83 -4.11
CA THR A 70 11.61 -16.19 -3.70
C THR A 70 10.25 -16.23 -2.99
N LEU A 71 9.60 -15.08 -2.82
CA LEU A 71 8.32 -14.93 -2.10
C LEU A 71 8.38 -15.36 -0.63
N ASN A 72 9.58 -15.40 -0.02
CA ASN A 72 9.77 -15.70 1.40
C ASN A 72 9.58 -14.44 2.26
N TRP A 73 8.40 -13.82 2.16
CA TRP A 73 8.13 -12.50 2.70
C TRP A 73 7.96 -12.46 4.23
N SER A 74 7.78 -13.61 4.89
CA SER A 74 7.69 -13.69 6.35
C SER A 74 8.93 -13.15 7.06
N LYS A 75 10.09 -13.18 6.37
CA LYS A 75 11.37 -12.65 6.84
C LYS A 75 11.41 -11.13 7.00
N TYR A 76 10.49 -10.39 6.38
CA TYR A 76 10.41 -8.93 6.50
C TYR A 76 9.58 -8.46 7.69
N GLY A 77 9.14 -9.36 8.56
CA GLY A 77 8.29 -9.05 9.73
C GLY A 77 8.94 -8.16 10.79
N GLU A 78 10.24 -7.88 10.70
CA GLU A 78 10.96 -6.96 11.59
C GLU A 78 10.57 -5.49 11.34
N PHE A 79 10.27 -5.13 10.08
CA PHE A 79 9.95 -3.76 9.67
C PHE A 79 8.62 -3.61 8.93
N LEU A 80 8.00 -4.72 8.50
CA LEU A 80 6.62 -4.77 7.99
C LEU A 80 5.72 -5.46 9.02
N THR A 81 5.23 -4.71 10.00
CA THR A 81 4.45 -5.27 11.10
C THR A 81 2.94 -5.05 10.94
N PHE A 82 2.16 -5.63 11.86
CA PHE A 82 0.73 -5.35 12.03
C PHE A 82 0.37 -5.36 13.52
N ARG A 83 1.06 -4.50 14.30
CA ARG A 83 0.96 -4.46 15.77
C ARG A 83 -0.36 -3.87 16.24
N ARG A 84 -0.93 -2.93 15.49
CA ARG A 84 -2.14 -2.15 15.80
C ARG A 84 -1.94 -1.23 17.01
N GLY A 85 -2.81 -0.23 17.14
CA GLY A 85 -2.78 0.71 18.26
C GLY A 85 -1.61 1.69 18.20
N LEU A 86 -1.19 2.18 19.37
CA LEU A 86 -0.14 3.17 19.53
C LEU A 86 1.10 2.52 20.15
N ASP A 87 2.26 3.06 19.79
CA ASP A 87 3.52 2.78 20.46
C ASP A 87 3.44 3.34 21.89
N PRO A 88 3.58 2.51 22.94
CA PRO A 88 3.43 2.95 24.33
C PRO A 88 4.53 3.91 24.78
N VAL A 89 5.66 3.97 24.06
CA VAL A 89 6.78 4.86 24.38
C VAL A 89 6.58 6.23 23.75
N THR A 90 6.29 6.27 22.46
CA THR A 90 6.19 7.53 21.70
C THR A 90 4.78 8.13 21.69
N GLY A 91 3.75 7.34 22.00
CA GLY A 91 2.34 7.72 21.88
C GLY A 91 1.83 7.86 20.44
N GLY A 92 2.70 7.66 19.45
CA GLY A 92 2.36 7.69 18.02
C GLY A 92 1.92 6.33 17.48
N LEU A 93 1.57 6.29 16.20
CA LEU A 93 1.39 5.02 15.50
C LEU A 93 2.74 4.33 15.28
N TRP A 94 2.75 3.00 15.27
CA TRP A 94 3.94 2.22 14.92
C TRP A 94 4.41 2.57 13.51
N LEU A 95 5.65 3.07 13.37
CA LEU A 95 6.21 3.39 12.05
C LEU A 95 6.22 2.17 11.12
N THR A 96 6.50 0.98 11.66
CA THR A 96 6.49 -0.29 10.92
C THR A 96 5.09 -0.67 10.41
N ASP A 97 4.01 -0.30 11.11
CA ASP A 97 2.65 -0.47 10.61
C ASP A 97 2.29 0.58 9.55
N ILE A 98 2.78 1.81 9.70
CA ILE A 98 2.62 2.88 8.68
C ILE A 98 3.33 2.47 7.37
N ILE A 99 4.54 1.92 7.46
CA ILE A 99 5.30 1.41 6.30
C ILE A 99 4.48 0.33 5.59
N HIS A 100 4.01 -0.67 6.35
CA HIS A 100 3.23 -1.77 5.78
C HIS A 100 1.94 -1.25 5.13
N HIS A 101 1.25 -0.29 5.76
CA HIS A 101 0.08 0.36 5.18
C HIS A 101 0.40 1.03 3.83
N HIS A 102 1.46 1.83 3.76
CA HIS A 102 1.84 2.52 2.53
C HIS A 102 2.26 1.56 1.42
N LEU A 103 2.96 0.48 1.75
CA LEU A 103 3.28 -0.57 0.79
C LEU A 103 2.01 -1.27 0.28
N ALA A 104 1.07 -1.59 1.16
CA ALA A 104 -0.19 -2.23 0.80
C ALA A 104 -1.05 -1.35 -0.12
N ILE A 105 -1.22 -0.05 0.19
CA ILE A 105 -1.98 0.86 -0.67
C ILE A 105 -1.25 1.16 -1.99
N ALA A 106 0.10 1.13 -2.00
CA ALA A 106 0.87 1.28 -3.23
C ALA A 106 0.54 0.15 -4.20
N ILE A 107 0.60 -1.10 -3.73
CA ILE A 107 0.24 -2.28 -4.53
C ILE A 107 -1.22 -2.19 -5.00
N LEU A 108 -2.14 -1.80 -4.11
CA LEU A 108 -3.56 -1.62 -4.45
C LEU A 108 -3.74 -0.63 -5.62
N PHE A 109 -3.12 0.56 -5.54
CA PHE A 109 -3.26 1.59 -6.57
C PHE A 109 -2.52 1.25 -7.86
N LEU A 110 -1.35 0.60 -7.78
CA LEU A 110 -0.61 0.11 -8.94
C LEU A 110 -1.40 -0.97 -9.69
N ILE A 111 -2.18 -1.82 -9.01
CA ILE A 111 -3.04 -2.79 -9.67
C ILE A 111 -4.32 -2.11 -10.19
N ALA A 112 -4.98 -1.29 -9.37
CA ALA A 112 -6.24 -0.63 -9.73
C ALA A 112 -6.12 0.28 -10.97
N SER A 113 -4.97 0.89 -11.18
CA SER A 113 -4.70 1.72 -12.35
C SER A 113 -4.71 0.97 -13.69
N HIS A 114 -4.58 -0.36 -13.67
CA HIS A 114 -4.59 -1.20 -14.87
C HIS A 114 -5.99 -1.73 -15.21
N MET A 115 -7.02 -1.34 -14.45
CA MET A 115 -8.39 -1.75 -14.72
C MET A 115 -8.99 -1.06 -15.95
N TYR A 116 -8.65 0.21 -16.21
CA TYR A 116 -9.32 0.97 -17.27
C TYR A 116 -8.59 0.91 -18.59
N ARG A 117 -9.38 0.87 -19.67
CA ARG A 117 -8.90 0.69 -21.03
C ARG A 117 -7.97 1.80 -21.47
N THR A 118 -6.93 1.41 -22.18
CA THR A 118 -5.92 2.28 -22.79
C THR A 118 -5.78 1.95 -24.27
N ASN A 119 -4.83 2.61 -24.96
CA ASN A 119 -4.54 2.36 -26.37
C ASN A 119 -4.07 0.92 -26.66
N TRP A 120 -3.71 0.13 -25.63
CA TRP A 120 -3.37 -1.30 -25.77
C TRP A 120 -4.60 -2.23 -25.87
N GLY A 121 -5.82 -1.69 -25.85
CA GLY A 121 -7.04 -2.45 -26.12
C GLY A 121 -7.56 -3.32 -24.97
N ILE A 122 -6.80 -3.47 -23.89
CA ILE A 122 -7.17 -4.23 -22.68
C ILE A 122 -7.68 -3.29 -21.58
N GLY A 123 -8.66 -3.74 -20.81
CA GLY A 123 -9.29 -3.00 -19.70
C GLY A 123 -10.72 -2.55 -20.02
N TYR A 124 -11.35 -1.87 -19.06
CA TYR A 124 -12.75 -1.45 -19.15
C TYR A 124 -12.90 0.02 -19.54
N ASN A 125 -13.85 0.32 -20.42
CA ASN A 125 -14.28 1.69 -20.64
C ASN A 125 -15.24 2.11 -19.52
N ILE A 126 -15.03 3.29 -18.93
CA ILE A 126 -15.88 3.81 -17.85
C ILE A 126 -17.35 3.94 -18.32
N LYS A 127 -17.56 4.36 -19.58
CA LYS A 127 -18.91 4.45 -20.16
C LYS A 127 -19.64 3.10 -20.16
N ASP A 128 -18.95 2.04 -20.54
CA ASP A 128 -19.53 0.69 -20.62
C ASP A 128 -19.89 0.19 -19.21
N ILE A 129 -19.03 0.43 -18.22
CA ILE A 129 -19.29 0.10 -16.81
C ILE A 129 -20.58 0.80 -16.34
N ILE A 130 -20.69 2.11 -16.58
CA ILE A 130 -21.86 2.89 -16.15
C ILE A 130 -23.13 2.43 -16.87
N TYR A 131 -23.04 2.16 -18.17
CA TYR A 131 -24.18 1.69 -18.95
C TYR A 131 -24.71 0.35 -18.43
N ILE A 132 -23.81 -0.61 -18.18
CA ILE A 132 -24.17 -1.91 -17.63
C ILE A 132 -24.80 -1.75 -16.24
N TYR A 133 -24.24 -0.90 -15.38
CA TYR A 133 -24.81 -0.62 -14.06
C TYR A 133 -26.24 -0.09 -14.15
N ILE A 134 -26.49 0.92 -14.99
CA ILE A 134 -27.82 1.50 -15.18
C ILE A 134 -28.79 0.47 -15.77
N TYR A 135 -28.35 -0.31 -16.74
CA TYR A 135 -29.16 -1.36 -17.35
C TYR A 135 -29.60 -2.40 -16.33
N ILE A 136 -28.67 -2.92 -15.52
CA ILE A 136 -28.97 -3.89 -14.46
C ILE A 136 -29.93 -3.28 -13.43
N TYR A 137 -29.68 -2.03 -13.02
CA TYR A 137 -30.53 -1.33 -12.07
C TYR A 137 -31.98 -1.19 -12.57
N ILE A 138 -32.17 -0.73 -13.81
CA ILE A 138 -33.50 -0.60 -14.43
C ILE A 138 -34.17 -1.97 -14.55
N TYR A 139 -33.44 -2.99 -14.99
CA TYR A 139 -33.96 -4.34 -15.15
C TYR A 139 -34.49 -4.91 -13.82
N ILE A 140 -33.69 -4.80 -12.76
CA ILE A 140 -34.08 -5.25 -11.41
C ILE A 140 -35.30 -4.46 -10.91
N TYR A 141 -35.31 -3.14 -11.10
CA TYR A 141 -36.42 -2.28 -10.67
C TYR A 141 -37.73 -2.65 -11.37
N ILE A 142 -37.70 -2.82 -12.70
CA ILE A 142 -38.87 -3.24 -13.49
C ILE A 142 -39.34 -4.62 -13.03
N TYR A 143 -38.43 -5.57 -12.82
CA TYR A 143 -38.77 -6.92 -12.37
C TYR A 143 -39.48 -6.91 -11.00
N ILE A 144 -38.94 -6.15 -10.04
CA ILE A 144 -39.55 -5.99 -8.71
C ILE A 144 -40.91 -5.31 -8.82
N TYR A 145 -41.04 -4.25 -9.62
CA TYR A 145 -42.31 -3.54 -9.79
C TYR A 145 -43.39 -4.45 -10.37
N ILE A 146 -43.06 -5.22 -11.42
CA ILE A 146 -43.97 -6.20 -12.02
C ILE A 146 -44.35 -7.28 -11.00
N TYR A 147 -43.37 -7.82 -10.25
CA TYR A 147 -43.63 -8.82 -9.23
C TYR A 147 -44.59 -8.32 -8.15
N ILE A 148 -44.37 -7.10 -7.63
CA ILE A 148 -45.25 -6.46 -6.65
C ILE A 148 -46.64 -6.23 -7.25
N TYR A 149 -46.71 -5.72 -8.48
CA TYR A 149 -47.99 -5.49 -9.15
C TYR A 149 -48.80 -6.77 -9.29
N ILE A 150 -48.18 -7.87 -9.73
CA ILE A 150 -48.85 -9.18 -9.82
C ILE A 150 -49.31 -9.65 -8.45
N TYR A 151 -48.48 -9.55 -7.41
CA TYR A 151 -48.83 -10.06 -6.08
C TYR A 151 -49.92 -9.22 -5.35
N ILE A 152 -50.03 -7.94 -5.68
CA ILE A 152 -51.03 -7.04 -5.05
C ILE A 152 -52.36 -7.06 -5.82
N TYR A 153 -52.32 -7.12 -7.15
CA TYR A 153 -53.49 -6.88 -8.00
C TYR A 153 -54.03 -8.13 -8.73
N LEU A 154 -53.34 -9.28 -8.65
CA LEU A 154 -53.81 -10.57 -9.15
C LEU A 154 -54.03 -11.54 -7.98
#